data_AF-A0AAD5IZN3-F1
#
_entry.id   AF-A0AAD5IZN3-F1
#
_cell.length_a   1.000
_cell.length_b   1.000
_cell.length_c   1.000
_cell.angle_alpha   90.00
_cell.angle_beta   90.00
_cell.angle_gamma   90.00
#
_symmetry.space_group_name_H-M   'P 1'
#
loop_
_entity.id
_entity.type
_entity.pdbx_description
1 polymer ?
#
loop_
_entity_poly.entity_id
_entity_poly.type
_entity_poly.pdbx_seq_one_letter_code
_entity_poly.pdbx_strand_id
1 'polypeptide(L)'
;MSALGRPQDMFSDTAIQLQPVFAQWIQNTHTLAPGGTAPGATGSTSLTWGGGDLVAVGGKVAFLSIEVSGFWRIRYTRESKLREFLHHL
;
A
#
# COMPACT_ATOMS: atom_id res chain seq x y z
N MET A 1 23.81 6.76 6.65
CA MET A 1 24.48 7.78 5.82
C MET A 1 23.87 9.18 5.93
N SER A 2 22.63 9.34 6.44
CA SER A 2 22.01 10.67 6.59
C SER A 2 22.78 11.63 7.50
N ALA A 3 23.20 11.19 8.69
CA ALA A 3 23.95 12.04 9.62
C ALA A 3 25.34 12.45 9.10
N LEU A 4 25.87 11.74 8.09
CA LEU A 4 27.14 12.03 7.45
C LEU A 4 26.99 12.92 6.19
N GLY A 5 25.78 13.42 5.91
CA GLY A 5 25.52 14.23 4.72
C GLY A 5 25.61 13.47 3.39
N ARG A 6 25.48 12.13 3.42
CA ARG A 6 25.55 11.26 2.22
C ARG A 6 24.23 10.52 1.95
N PRO A 7 23.09 11.23 1.77
CA PRO A 7 21.78 10.59 1.65
C PRO A 7 21.64 9.66 0.42
N GLN A 8 22.41 9.89 -0.65
CA GLN A 8 22.45 9.02 -1.84
C GLN A 8 22.96 7.60 -1.55
N ASP A 9 23.70 7.42 -0.46
CA ASP A 9 24.24 6.12 -0.05
C ASP A 9 23.33 5.43 1.00
N MET A 10 22.15 5.99 1.28
CA MET A 10 21.20 5.42 2.24
C MET A 10 20.33 4.34 1.60
N PHE A 11 19.93 3.34 2.40
CA PHE A 11 18.81 2.47 2.04
C PHE A 11 17.48 3.23 2.15
N SER A 12 16.86 3.58 1.03
CA SER A 12 15.59 4.30 0.97
C SER A 12 14.97 4.21 -0.42
N ASP A 13 13.71 4.65 -0.54
CA ASP A 13 12.96 4.66 -1.80
C ASP A 13 13.63 5.51 -2.90
N THR A 14 14.41 6.52 -2.53
CA THR A 14 15.01 7.48 -3.47
C THR A 14 16.51 7.30 -3.67
N ALA A 15 17.14 6.42 -2.90
CA ALA A 15 18.57 6.14 -2.98
C ALA A 15 18.77 4.64 -3.28
N ILE A 16 19.55 3.92 -2.47
CA ILE A 16 19.72 2.47 -2.65
C ILE A 16 18.42 1.79 -2.21
N GLN A 17 17.65 1.28 -3.15
CA GLN A 17 16.35 0.68 -2.85
C GLN A 17 16.49 -0.74 -2.33
N LEU A 18 15.80 -1.03 -1.23
CA LEU A 18 15.52 -2.39 -0.78
C LEU A 18 14.03 -2.63 -0.97
N GLN A 19 13.68 -3.33 -2.06
CA GLN A 19 12.29 -3.60 -2.40
C GLN A 19 11.81 -4.91 -1.77
N PRO A 20 10.65 -4.95 -1.11
CA PRO A 20 10.06 -6.17 -0.57
C PRO A 20 9.33 -6.96 -1.67
N VAL A 21 10.07 -7.37 -2.70
CA VAL A 21 9.53 -7.97 -3.94
C VAL A 21 8.63 -9.18 -3.68
N PHE A 22 8.94 -9.98 -2.66
CA PHE A 22 8.12 -11.13 -2.27
C PHE A 22 6.80 -10.72 -1.63
N ALA A 23 6.81 -9.68 -0.79
CA ALA A 23 5.57 -9.18 -0.21
C ALA A 23 4.67 -8.63 -1.32
N GLN A 24 5.23 -7.86 -2.26
CA GLN A 24 4.47 -7.33 -3.40
C GLN A 24 3.88 -8.46 -4.27
N TRP A 25 4.65 -9.52 -4.52
CA TRP A 25 4.17 -10.69 -5.25
C TRP A 25 3.00 -11.39 -4.54
N ILE A 26 3.08 -11.55 -3.22
CA ILE A 26 1.96 -12.09 -2.42
C ILE A 26 0.75 -11.17 -2.51
N GLN A 27 0.92 -9.84 -2.36
CA GLN A 27 -0.19 -8.89 -2.46
C GLN A 27 -0.90 -9.01 -3.80
N ASN A 28 -0.15 -9.05 -4.91
CA ASN A 28 -0.70 -9.18 -6.26
C ASN A 28 -1.48 -10.49 -6.42
N THR A 29 -0.95 -11.59 -5.87
CA THR A 29 -1.60 -12.91 -5.94
C THR A 29 -2.95 -12.89 -5.23
N HIS A 30 -3.04 -12.30 -4.03
CA HIS A 30 -4.29 -12.20 -3.29
C HIS A 30 -5.28 -11.18 -3.88
N THR A 31 -4.78 -10.11 -4.49
CA THR A 31 -5.60 -9.13 -5.22
C THR A 31 -6.27 -9.76 -6.44
N LEU A 32 -5.54 -10.60 -7.18
CA LEU A 32 -6.03 -11.24 -8.41
C LEU A 32 -6.67 -12.63 -8.20
N ALA A 33 -6.71 -13.13 -6.97
CA ALA A 33 -7.26 -14.45 -6.66
C ALA A 33 -8.77 -14.61 -7.00
N PRO A 34 -9.67 -13.65 -6.69
CA PRO A 34 -11.10 -13.78 -6.97
C PRO A 34 -11.37 -13.98 -8.46
N GLY A 35 -12.15 -15.01 -8.81
CA GLY A 35 -12.42 -15.37 -10.22
C GLY A 35 -11.29 -16.09 -10.95
N GLY A 36 -10.06 -16.05 -10.42
CA GLY A 36 -8.89 -16.77 -10.92
C GLY A 36 -8.61 -18.04 -10.11
N THR A 37 -7.65 -17.95 -9.19
CA THR A 37 -7.29 -19.07 -8.29
C THR A 37 -8.33 -19.34 -7.20
N ALA A 38 -9.30 -18.44 -7.01
CA ALA A 38 -10.47 -18.61 -6.15
C ALA A 38 -11.76 -18.29 -6.93
N PRO A 39 -12.28 -19.22 -7.76
CA PRO A 39 -13.40 -18.95 -8.67
C PRO A 39 -14.72 -18.56 -7.99
N GLY A 40 -14.97 -19.07 -6.77
CA GLY A 40 -16.17 -18.77 -6.00
C GLY A 40 -16.05 -17.56 -5.07
N ALA A 41 -14.87 -16.94 -4.98
CA ALA A 41 -14.67 -15.79 -4.11
C ALA A 41 -15.15 -14.50 -4.80
N THR A 42 -15.93 -13.70 -4.08
CA THR A 42 -16.43 -12.39 -4.57
C THR A 42 -15.50 -11.23 -4.22
N GLY A 43 -14.37 -11.49 -3.57
CA GLY A 43 -13.38 -10.50 -3.18
C GLY A 43 -12.12 -11.14 -2.61
N SER A 44 -11.04 -10.37 -2.50
CA SER A 44 -9.78 -10.82 -1.94
C SER A 44 -9.91 -11.18 -0.45
N THR A 45 -8.91 -11.89 0.10
CA THR A 45 -8.91 -12.28 1.52
C THR A 45 -8.82 -11.09 2.49
N SER A 46 -8.41 -9.92 2.01
CA SER A 46 -8.40 -8.66 2.74
C SER A 46 -8.46 -7.48 1.76
N LEU A 47 -9.11 -6.39 2.17
CA LEU A 47 -9.13 -5.13 1.40
C LEU A 47 -7.75 -4.42 1.38
N THR A 48 -6.82 -4.84 2.24
CA THR A 48 -5.48 -4.28 2.31
C THR A 48 -4.60 -4.64 1.11
N TRP A 49 -4.97 -5.64 0.29
CA TRP A 49 -4.11 -6.15 -0.78
C TRP A 49 -4.04 -5.27 -2.05
N GLY A 50 -4.98 -4.35 -2.28
CA GLY A 50 -4.94 -3.48 -3.47
C GLY A 50 -6.08 -3.64 -4.48
N GLY A 51 -7.03 -4.56 -4.25
CA GLY A 51 -8.12 -4.89 -5.19
C GLY A 51 -9.50 -4.35 -4.85
N GLY A 52 -9.65 -3.58 -3.77
CA GLY A 52 -10.95 -3.07 -3.30
C GLY A 52 -10.92 -1.58 -3.02
N ASP A 53 -12.10 -0.96 -3.04
CA ASP A 53 -12.26 0.47 -2.80
C ASP A 53 -11.98 0.87 -1.34
N LEU A 54 -11.71 2.17 -1.14
CA LEU A 54 -11.61 2.75 0.19
C LEU A 54 -12.95 2.58 0.92
N VAL A 55 -12.89 1.98 2.11
CA VAL A 55 -14.06 1.81 2.98
C VAL A 55 -13.99 2.83 4.11
N ALA A 56 -15.00 3.69 4.21
CA ALA A 56 -15.12 4.69 5.27
C ALA A 56 -16.40 4.46 6.11
N VAL A 57 -16.29 4.64 7.42
CA VAL A 57 -17.41 4.56 8.37
C VAL A 57 -17.34 5.76 9.30
N GLY A 58 -18.44 6.52 9.40
CA GLY A 58 -18.51 7.70 10.27
C GLY A 58 -17.46 8.77 9.95
N GLY A 59 -17.16 8.98 8.66
CA GLY A 59 -16.16 9.96 8.21
C GLY A 59 -14.70 9.56 8.46
N LYS A 60 -14.44 8.31 8.85
CA LYS A 60 -13.08 7.77 9.07
C LYS A 60 -12.82 6.61 8.11
N VAL A 61 -11.57 6.47 7.66
CA VAL A 61 -11.14 5.31 6.87
C VAL A 61 -11.12 4.07 7.75
N ALA A 62 -11.98 3.11 7.43
CA ALA A 62 -12.02 1.80 8.03
C ALA A 62 -11.02 0.84 7.35
N PHE A 63 -10.98 0.84 6.00
CA PHE A 63 -10.00 0.06 5.23
C PHE A 63 -9.48 0.83 4.01
N LEU A 64 -8.20 0.64 3.74
CA LEU A 64 -7.48 1.13 2.56
C LEU A 64 -6.39 0.11 2.20
N SER A 65 -6.07 -0.02 0.92
CA SER A 65 -4.95 -0.82 0.46
C SER A 65 -3.63 -0.32 1.08
N ILE A 66 -2.80 -1.26 1.55
CA ILE A 66 -1.50 -0.96 2.14
C ILE A 66 -0.46 -1.20 1.07
N GLU A 67 0.14 -0.13 0.58
CA GLU A 67 1.29 -0.20 -0.30
C GLU A 67 2.49 -0.73 0.49
N VAL A 68 3.04 -1.87 0.06
CA VAL A 68 4.27 -2.43 0.63
C VAL A 68 5.41 -2.15 -0.35
N SER A 69 5.66 -0.86 -0.55
CA SER A 69 6.90 -0.35 -1.11
C SER A 69 7.86 0.02 0.04
N GLY A 70 9.10 0.40 -0.29
CA GLY A 70 10.21 0.48 0.65
C GLY A 70 9.92 1.20 1.99
N PHE A 71 10.74 0.86 2.99
CA PHE A 71 10.62 1.02 4.46
C PHE A 71 9.99 2.33 5.01
N TRP A 72 9.82 3.39 4.22
CA TRP A 72 9.26 4.68 4.64
C TRP A 72 7.97 5.14 3.93
N ARG A 73 7.49 4.46 2.89
CA ARG A 73 6.36 4.97 2.09
C ARG A 73 4.99 4.94 2.78
N ILE A 74 4.79 4.03 3.74
CA ILE A 74 3.49 3.82 4.43
C ILE A 74 2.98 5.10 5.13
N ARG A 75 3.86 6.02 5.54
CA ARG A 75 3.45 7.25 6.23
C ARG A 75 2.95 8.38 5.31
N TYR A 76 3.44 8.48 4.08
CA TYR A 76 3.13 9.61 3.18
C TYR A 76 1.88 9.37 2.32
N THR A 77 1.67 8.15 1.82
CA THR A 77 0.50 7.81 0.99
C THR A 77 -0.81 7.90 1.76
N ARG A 78 -0.81 7.63 3.08
CA ARG A 78 -2.02 7.69 3.91
C ARG A 78 -2.58 9.11 4.01
N GLU A 79 -1.70 10.09 4.21
CA GLU A 79 -2.04 11.49 4.43
C GLU A 79 -2.48 12.22 3.15
N SER A 80 -1.89 11.88 1.98
CA SER A 80 -2.29 12.47 0.70
C SER A 80 -3.65 11.97 0.24
N LYS A 81 -3.91 10.66 0.30
CA LYS A 81 -5.19 10.05 -0.10
C LYS A 81 -6.34 10.41 0.84
N LEU A 82 -6.06 10.58 2.14
CA LEU A 82 -7.03 11.08 3.12
C LEU A 82 -7.45 12.53 2.82
N ARG A 83 -6.51 13.40 2.45
CA ARG A 83 -6.83 14.79 2.07
C ARG A 83 -7.71 14.84 0.83
N GLU A 84 -7.41 14.03 -0.19
CA GLU A 84 -8.20 13.98 -1.42
C GLU A 84 -9.66 13.55 -1.18
N PHE A 85 -9.88 12.58 -0.29
CA PHE A 85 -11.22 12.13 0.14
C PHE A 85 -11.98 13.19 0.94
N LEU A 86 -11.31 13.93 1.82
CA LEU A 86 -11.92 15.00 2.63
C LEU A 86 -12.37 16.21 1.80
N HIS A 87 -11.80 16.43 0.62
CA HIS A 87 -12.23 17.50 -0.29
C HIS A 87 -13.49 17.15 -1.11
N HIS A 88 -13.97 15.90 -1.04
CA HIS A 88 -15.14 15.41 -1.77
C HIS A 88 -16.34 15.09 -0.85
N LEU A 89 -16.27 15.45 0.43
CA LEU A 89 -17.37 15.44 1.41
C LEU A 89 -17.77 16.88 1.76
#